data_AF-A0A7C3LXZ3-F1
#
_entry.id   AF-A0A7C3LXZ3-F1
#
_cell.length_a   1.000
_cell.length_b   1.000
_cell.length_c   1.000
_cell.angle_alpha   90.00
_cell.angle_beta   90.00
_cell.angle_gamma   90.00
#
_symmetry.space_group_name_H-M   'P 1'
#
loop_
_entity.id
_entity.type
_entity.pdbx_description
1 polymer ?
#
loop_
_entity_poly.entity_id
_entity_poly.type
_entity_poly.pdbx_seq_one_letter_code
_entity_poly.pdbx_strand_id
1 'polypeptide(L)'
;MASIEVIRLLRSDSVDTVGELLQDAPPGAQVWLVAPWRMALTRNLVYLKLLRRMADAAALDLRLVSHDLLTRTLAREAGIPVYRSLPWRLRRYRRPRSQSAPGLAGRVVAFEGKLGWRWRRRPRNLSFGGVLLSLVVIAFLGVALLGIAAILIPSATVRLEPVARTVSGSLEVTAHPEYRDIDYGQAIVPARVVQVIISGRGETPATGRIDVPDGHATGEVVLVNKTTEAVIVPKGTVVRTGSGVNVRFYTVADVELPPALYASARVGVIAFEPGPVGNVQPLTINVVEGPVAHLVNVLNDQPTRGGSMKRVATVASEDVDKLRAELIGRLQQEAYAQLVGELQAGEFIPPESVDAQVMAEHFDQVLEQQSDVLSMEMKVVVRGTAVDGKSLEALAKHFLESREKGLTLIEGTL
;
A
#
# COMPACT_ATOMS: atom_id res chain seq x y z
N MET A 1 69.95 43.33 71.26
CA MET A 1 70.65 42.15 70.72
C MET A 1 69.88 40.93 71.20
N ALA A 2 69.56 39.96 70.33
CA ALA A 2 68.85 38.76 70.79
C ALA A 2 69.82 37.89 71.60
N SER A 3 69.62 37.81 72.91
CA SER A 3 70.35 36.91 73.79
C SER A 3 70.03 35.46 73.44
N ILE A 4 71.04 34.59 73.48
CA ILE A 4 70.87 33.16 73.19
C ILE A 4 71.09 32.41 74.49
N GLU A 5 70.13 31.60 74.89
CA GLU A 5 70.21 30.86 76.15
C GLU A 5 70.16 29.37 75.90
N VAL A 6 70.99 28.62 76.64
CA VAL A 6 71.00 27.16 76.59
C VAL A 6 70.55 26.64 77.95
N ILE A 7 69.41 25.94 77.95
CA ILE A 7 68.81 25.35 79.15
C ILE A 7 68.93 23.84 79.03
N ARG A 8 69.58 23.20 80.02
CA ARG A 8 69.73 21.74 80.06
C ARG A 8 68.76 21.15 81.06
N LEU A 9 67.91 20.24 80.58
CA LEU A 9 66.93 19.55 81.41
C LEU A 9 67.55 18.33 82.11
N LEU A 10 67.18 18.12 83.37
CA LEU A 10 67.40 16.88 84.10
C LEU A 10 66.22 15.93 83.93
N ARG A 11 66.46 14.63 84.12
CA ARG A 11 65.41 13.61 83.97
C ARG A 11 64.25 13.76 84.96
N SER A 12 64.49 14.45 86.08
CA SER A 12 63.52 14.70 87.15
C SER A 12 62.74 16.01 87.00
N ASP A 13 63.03 16.83 85.98
CA ASP A 13 62.36 18.13 85.82
C ASP A 13 60.90 17.94 85.34
N SER A 14 59.97 18.66 85.98
CA SER A 14 58.55 18.70 85.62
C SER A 14 58.24 19.82 84.62
N VAL A 15 57.03 19.82 84.05
CA VAL A 15 56.60 20.84 83.08
C VAL A 15 56.60 22.24 83.70
N ASP A 16 56.22 22.34 84.98
CA ASP A 16 56.18 23.60 85.71
C ASP A 16 57.59 24.17 85.91
N THR A 17 58.57 23.31 86.24
CA THR A 17 59.97 23.72 86.37
C THR A 17 60.57 24.23 85.05
N VAL A 18 60.22 23.59 83.94
CA VAL A 18 60.67 24.06 82.61
C VAL A 18 59.94 25.34 82.22
N GLY A 19 58.68 25.48 82.61
CA GLY A 19 57.88 26.68 82.42
C GLY A 19 58.46 27.91 83.13
N GLU A 20 58.85 27.75 84.39
CA GLU A 20 59.50 28.79 85.20
C GLU A 20 60.83 29.22 84.58
N LEU A 21 61.66 28.27 84.14
CA LEU A 21 62.92 28.53 83.42
C LEU A 21 62.72 29.26 82.08
N LEU A 22 61.58 29.08 81.42
CA LEU A 22 61.24 29.81 80.20
C LEU A 22 60.69 31.21 80.51
N GLN A 23 60.02 31.41 81.64
CA GLN A 23 59.53 32.74 82.04
C GLN A 23 60.65 33.66 82.53
N ASP A 24 61.67 33.10 83.17
CA ASP A 24 62.86 33.84 83.61
C ASP A 24 63.77 34.29 82.44
N ALA A 25 63.54 33.78 81.24
CA ALA A 25 64.32 34.14 80.06
C ALA A 25 63.90 35.52 79.50
N PRO A 26 64.84 36.36 79.05
CA PRO A 26 64.53 37.69 78.53
C PRO A 26 63.68 37.64 77.24
N PRO A 27 62.70 38.55 77.07
CA PRO A 27 61.79 38.53 75.92
C PRO A 27 62.56 38.73 74.60
N GLY A 28 62.23 37.92 73.59
CA GLY A 28 62.94 37.92 72.30
C GLY A 28 64.25 37.11 72.28
N ALA A 29 64.59 36.40 73.37
CA ALA A 29 65.73 35.50 73.42
C ALA A 29 65.50 34.22 72.60
N GLN A 30 66.60 33.67 72.08
CA GLN A 30 66.60 32.39 71.41
C GLN A 30 67.00 31.29 72.39
N VAL A 31 66.03 30.48 72.83
CA VAL A 31 66.21 29.46 73.86
C VAL A 31 66.42 28.08 73.25
N TRP A 32 67.54 27.45 73.56
CA TRP A 32 67.87 26.08 73.16
C TRP A 32 67.69 25.13 74.35
N LEU A 33 66.59 24.38 74.32
CA LEU A 33 66.23 23.40 75.33
C LEU A 33 66.87 22.05 75.00
N VAL A 34 67.79 21.57 75.83
CA VAL A 34 68.48 20.29 75.65
C VAL A 34 67.81 19.23 76.50
N ALA A 35 67.13 18.30 75.84
CA ALA A 35 66.42 17.20 76.50
C ALA A 35 67.29 15.94 76.58
N PRO A 36 67.38 15.28 77.75
CA PRO A 36 68.07 14.01 77.89
C PRO A 36 67.32 12.89 77.15
N TRP A 37 68.05 11.82 76.81
CA TRP A 37 67.45 10.65 76.18
C TRP A 37 66.35 10.08 77.10
N ARG A 38 65.16 9.80 76.53
CA ARG A 38 64.05 9.09 77.17
C ARG A 38 63.34 9.88 78.28
N MET A 39 63.42 11.21 78.28
CA MET A 39 62.65 12.05 79.19
C MET A 39 61.13 11.93 78.92
N ALA A 40 60.34 11.72 79.97
CA ALA A 40 58.89 11.54 79.86
C ALA A 40 58.18 12.81 79.34
N LEU A 41 58.60 13.97 79.82
CA LEU A 41 58.04 15.28 79.46
C LEU A 41 58.10 15.55 77.95
N THR A 42 59.23 15.27 77.30
CA THR A 42 59.42 15.54 75.87
C THR A 42 58.91 14.42 74.96
N ARG A 43 58.36 13.35 75.54
CA ARG A 43 57.69 12.25 74.82
C ARG A 43 56.17 12.38 74.80
N ASN A 44 55.62 13.46 75.36
CA ASN A 44 54.20 13.76 75.31
C ASN A 44 53.94 15.00 74.44
N LEU A 45 53.10 14.85 73.42
CA LEU A 45 52.74 15.93 72.50
C LEU A 45 52.05 17.10 73.22
N VAL A 46 51.24 16.82 74.23
CA VAL A 46 50.49 17.84 74.98
C VAL A 46 51.43 18.77 75.73
N TYR A 47 52.43 18.20 76.42
CA TYR A 47 53.43 18.99 77.14
C TYR A 47 54.32 19.81 76.19
N LEU A 48 54.66 19.26 75.02
CA LEU A 48 55.41 20.02 74.01
C LEU A 48 54.58 21.17 73.41
N LYS A 49 53.29 20.98 73.15
CA LYS A 49 52.40 22.07 72.73
C LYS A 49 52.25 23.14 73.82
N LEU A 50 52.18 22.75 75.09
CA LEU A 50 52.14 23.68 76.22
C LEU A 50 53.43 24.50 76.31
N LEU A 51 54.60 23.85 76.22
CA LEU A 51 55.89 24.54 76.21
C LEU A 51 56.03 25.50 75.02
N ARG A 52 55.54 25.11 73.84
CA ARG A 52 55.49 26.02 72.69
C ARG A 52 54.62 27.23 72.98
N ARG A 53 53.43 27.03 73.54
CA ARG A 53 52.52 28.12 73.89
C ARG A 53 53.12 29.05 74.95
N MET A 54 53.82 28.51 75.95
CA MET A 54 54.52 29.31 76.97
C MET A 54 55.67 30.12 76.35
N ALA A 55 56.44 29.52 75.45
CA ALA A 55 57.50 30.22 74.73
C ALA A 55 56.95 31.30 73.78
N ASP A 56 55.87 31.02 73.04
CA ASP A 56 55.21 31.99 72.17
C ASP A 56 54.64 33.16 73.01
N ALA A 57 54.09 32.90 74.20
CA ALA A 57 53.60 33.91 75.13
C ALA A 57 54.73 34.80 75.73
N ALA A 58 55.91 34.23 75.97
CA ALA A 58 57.10 34.95 76.41
C ALA A 58 57.90 35.58 75.24
N ALA A 59 57.39 35.50 74.00
CA ALA A 59 58.05 35.95 72.77
C ALA A 59 59.46 35.33 72.55
N LEU A 60 59.65 34.07 72.92
CA LEU A 60 60.91 33.32 72.81
C LEU A 60 60.96 32.46 71.54
N ASP A 61 62.11 32.41 70.87
CA ASP A 61 62.35 31.44 69.78
C ASP A 61 62.83 30.11 70.36
N LEU A 62 61.88 29.27 70.79
CA LEU A 62 62.15 27.97 71.40
C LEU A 62 62.65 26.94 70.38
N ARG A 63 63.77 26.29 70.69
CA ARG A 63 64.37 25.20 69.90
C ARG A 63 64.68 24.01 70.77
N LEU A 64 64.29 22.83 70.32
CA LEU A 64 64.53 21.59 71.06
C LEU A 64 65.74 20.83 70.49
N VAL A 65 66.62 20.37 71.37
CA VAL A 65 67.75 19.49 71.02
C VAL A 65 67.58 18.16 71.73
N SER A 66 67.48 17.08 70.96
CA SER A 66 67.40 15.72 71.50
C SER A 66 68.01 14.71 70.54
N HIS A 67 68.63 13.67 71.09
CA HIS A 67 69.10 12.51 70.34
C HIS A 67 67.98 11.47 70.09
N ASP A 68 66.88 11.51 70.85
CA ASP A 68 65.77 10.55 70.76
C ASP A 68 64.84 10.87 69.57
N LEU A 69 64.61 9.89 68.69
CA LEU A 69 63.80 10.08 67.47
C LEU A 69 62.35 10.46 67.79
N LEU A 70 61.75 9.79 68.79
CA LEU A 70 60.36 10.00 69.20
C LEU A 70 60.13 11.41 69.75
N THR A 71 61.06 11.91 70.55
CA THR A 71 61.01 13.30 71.03
C THR A 71 61.06 14.29 69.85
N ARG A 72 61.86 13.99 68.81
CA ARG A 72 61.99 14.86 67.64
C ARG A 72 60.78 14.84 66.73
N THR A 73 60.10 13.71 66.57
CA THR A 73 58.87 13.62 65.79
C THR A 73 57.74 14.38 66.47
N LEU A 74 57.54 14.15 67.77
CA LEU A 74 56.49 14.83 68.55
C LEU A 74 56.73 16.33 68.65
N ALA A 75 57.99 16.78 68.80
CA ALA A 75 58.28 18.20 68.86
C ALA A 75 58.10 18.91 67.50
N ARG A 76 58.35 18.22 66.37
CA ARG A 76 58.00 18.76 65.04
C ARG A 76 56.50 18.86 64.85
N GLU A 77 55.75 17.90 65.36
CA GLU A 77 54.29 17.89 65.32
C GLU A 77 53.69 18.98 66.22
N ALA A 78 54.31 19.25 67.37
CA ALA A 78 54.03 20.43 68.18
C ALA A 78 54.47 21.74 67.50
N GLY A 79 55.21 21.68 66.38
CA GLY A 79 55.73 22.80 65.59
C GLY A 79 56.90 23.57 66.23
N ILE A 80 57.66 22.90 67.10
CA ILE A 80 58.93 23.37 67.62
C ILE A 80 60.06 22.91 66.68
N PRO A 81 60.97 23.78 66.23
CA PRO A 81 62.15 23.38 65.47
C PRO A 81 63.06 22.45 66.28
N VAL A 82 63.42 21.30 65.71
CA VAL A 82 64.19 20.26 66.43
C VAL A 82 65.53 19.96 65.76
N TYR A 83 66.57 19.85 66.59
CA TYR A 83 67.94 19.56 66.16
C TYR A 83 68.49 18.31 66.88
N ARG A 84 69.36 17.56 66.20
CA ARG A 84 69.99 16.35 66.76
C ARG A 84 71.08 16.68 67.78
N SER A 85 71.74 17.81 67.62
CA SER A 85 72.83 18.26 68.48
C SER A 85 72.89 19.79 68.51
N LEU A 86 73.48 20.34 69.58
CA LEU A 86 73.74 21.78 69.67
C LEU A 86 74.77 22.19 68.60
N PRO A 87 74.62 23.38 67.99
CA PRO A 87 75.64 23.99 67.15
C PRO A 87 77.01 23.99 67.84
N TRP A 88 78.09 23.75 67.09
CA TRP A 88 79.45 23.58 67.65
C TRP A 88 79.93 24.78 68.49
N ARG A 89 79.48 26.01 68.16
CA ARG A 89 79.78 27.23 68.94
C ARG A 89 79.12 27.25 70.32
N LEU A 90 77.91 26.69 70.43
CA LEU A 90 77.18 26.54 71.69
C LEU A 90 77.66 25.32 72.52
N ARG A 91 78.41 24.37 71.91
CA ARG A 91 79.02 23.23 72.64
C ARG A 91 80.27 23.61 73.44
N ARG A 92 81.00 24.67 73.06
CA ARG A 92 82.24 25.12 73.75
C ARG A 92 81.99 25.96 75.01
N TYR A 93 80.77 26.46 75.21
CA TYR A 93 80.39 27.14 76.46
C TYR A 93 80.04 26.09 77.53
N ARG A 94 81.05 25.72 78.31
CA ARG A 94 80.98 24.76 79.44
C ARG A 94 81.60 25.34 80.72
N ARG A 95 81.62 26.67 80.87
CA ARG A 95 82.05 27.31 82.13
C ARG A 95 80.81 27.64 82.98
N PRO A 96 80.67 27.08 84.18
CA PRO A 96 79.63 27.51 85.12
C PRO A 96 79.89 28.96 85.52
N ARG A 97 78.83 29.78 85.52
CA ARG A 97 78.84 31.07 86.22
C ARG A 97 79.07 30.74 87.70
N SER A 98 80.05 31.44 88.29
CA SER A 98 80.60 31.32 89.64
C SER A 98 79.69 30.67 90.70
N GLN A 99 80.28 29.76 91.49
CA GLN A 99 79.72 29.18 92.72
C GLN A 99 79.24 30.29 93.67
N SER A 100 77.93 30.58 93.68
CA SER A 100 77.15 31.27 94.72
C SER A 100 75.81 31.77 94.15
N ALA A 101 75.01 30.87 93.55
CA ALA A 101 73.61 31.12 93.20
C ALA A 101 72.80 29.85 93.52
N PRO A 102 71.94 29.84 94.56
CA PRO A 102 71.09 28.69 94.86
C PRO A 102 69.97 28.58 93.83
N GLY A 103 69.61 27.35 93.44
CA GLY A 103 68.38 27.08 92.69
C GLY A 103 68.49 27.11 91.16
N LEU A 104 67.33 27.14 90.50
CA LEU A 104 67.12 26.90 89.07
C LEU A 104 67.97 27.82 88.14
N ALA A 105 68.33 29.01 88.61
CA ALA A 105 69.12 30.01 87.87
C ALA A 105 70.54 29.55 87.48
N GLY A 106 71.14 28.57 88.17
CA GLY A 106 72.46 28.03 87.81
C GLY A 106 72.49 27.21 86.51
N ARG A 107 71.32 26.88 85.93
CA ARG A 107 71.16 25.99 84.77
C ARG A 107 71.07 26.73 83.43
N VAL A 108 70.91 28.05 83.45
CA VAL A 108 70.82 28.91 82.26
C VAL A 108 72.21 29.43 81.91
N VAL A 109 72.70 29.09 80.72
CA VAL A 109 73.95 29.65 80.19
C VAL A 109 73.63 30.64 79.09
N ALA A 110 73.74 31.93 79.40
CA ALA A 110 73.59 33.01 78.43
C ALA A 110 74.83 33.08 77.51
N PHE A 111 74.59 33.13 76.20
CA PHE A 111 75.58 33.29 75.15
C PHE A 111 75.37 34.63 74.45
N GLU A 112 76.32 35.55 74.61
CA GLU A 112 76.40 36.78 73.80
C GLU A 112 77.28 36.51 72.57
N GLY A 113 76.66 36.17 71.45
CA GLY A 113 77.36 36.00 70.17
C GLY A 113 76.42 35.76 69.00
N LYS A 114 76.90 36.03 67.77
CA LYS A 114 76.11 35.87 66.54
C LYS A 114 76.10 34.40 66.07
N LEU A 115 74.93 33.75 66.02
CA LEU A 115 74.73 32.49 65.28
C LEU A 115 74.54 32.77 63.78
N GLY A 116 75.10 31.93 62.90
CA GLY A 116 75.14 32.15 61.44
C GLY A 116 73.78 32.06 60.72
N TRP A 117 73.71 32.61 59.49
CA TRP A 117 72.49 32.80 58.67
C TRP A 117 71.62 31.56 58.47
N ARG A 118 72.21 30.35 58.49
CA ARG A 118 71.52 29.05 58.37
C ARG A 118 70.50 28.75 59.47
N TRP A 119 70.49 29.52 60.55
CA TRP A 119 69.66 29.26 61.73
C TRP A 119 68.58 30.34 61.94
N ARG A 120 68.31 31.23 60.98
CA ARG A 120 67.18 32.19 61.02
C ARG A 120 65.98 31.63 60.23
N ARG A 121 64.74 31.77 60.75
CA ARG A 121 63.51 31.44 60.00
C ARG A 121 63.43 32.30 58.72
N ARG A 122 63.21 31.68 57.55
CA ARG A 122 62.85 32.38 56.31
C ARG A 122 61.33 32.60 56.27
N PRO A 123 60.82 33.83 56.05
CA PRO A 123 59.42 34.02 55.67
C PRO A 123 59.21 33.57 54.21
N ARG A 124 58.10 32.87 53.93
CA ARG A 124 57.64 32.57 52.56
C ARG A 124 56.90 33.80 52.05
N ASN A 125 57.53 34.55 51.15
CA ASN A 125 56.87 35.65 50.45
C ASN A 125 56.37 35.10 49.11
N LEU A 126 55.06 35.15 48.88
CA LEU A 126 54.46 34.82 47.58
C LEU A 126 54.84 35.92 46.58
N SER A 127 55.61 35.56 45.55
CA SER A 127 55.93 36.46 44.44
C SER A 127 54.71 36.56 43.51
N PHE A 128 54.32 37.79 43.16
CA PHE A 128 53.23 38.10 42.21
C PHE A 128 53.32 37.31 40.88
N GLY A 129 54.53 36.94 40.44
CA GLY A 129 54.72 36.14 39.21
C GLY A 129 54.24 34.69 39.32
N GLY A 130 54.24 34.10 40.52
CA GLY A 130 53.72 32.75 40.74
C GLY A 130 52.19 32.68 40.70
N VAL A 131 51.53 33.75 41.16
CA VAL A 131 50.07 33.88 41.11
C VAL A 131 49.61 34.06 39.66
N LEU A 132 50.30 34.91 38.89
CA LEU A 132 49.97 35.14 37.48
C LEU A 132 50.13 33.86 36.63
N LEU A 133 51.22 33.10 36.83
CA LEU A 133 51.43 31.83 36.14
C LEU A 133 50.37 30.79 36.50
N SER A 134 49.93 30.74 37.76
CA SER A 134 48.86 29.84 38.19
C SER A 134 47.51 30.16 37.54
N LEU A 135 47.19 31.45 37.34
CA LEU A 135 45.95 31.87 36.67
C LEU A 135 45.95 31.51 35.17
N VAL A 136 47.10 31.65 34.49
CA VAL A 136 47.23 31.26 33.07
C VAL A 136 47.07 29.75 32.90
N VAL A 137 47.66 28.95 33.79
CA VAL A 137 47.51 27.48 33.75
C VAL A 137 46.07 27.05 34.01
N ILE A 138 45.38 27.68 34.97
CA ILE A 138 43.96 27.42 35.25
C ILE A 138 43.07 27.82 34.07
N ALA A 139 43.32 28.97 33.45
CA ALA A 139 42.57 29.41 32.27
C ALA A 139 42.79 28.45 31.09
N PHE A 140 44.02 28.00 30.86
CA PHE A 140 44.33 27.03 29.81
C PHE A 140 43.65 25.67 30.05
N LEU A 141 43.66 25.18 31.29
CA LEU A 141 42.92 23.96 31.68
C LEU A 141 41.42 24.13 31.51
N GLY A 142 40.87 25.30 31.81
CA GLY A 142 39.45 25.60 31.60
C GLY A 142 39.06 25.56 30.12
N VAL A 143 39.87 26.16 29.24
CA VAL A 143 39.66 26.14 27.78
C VAL A 143 39.82 24.72 27.23
N ALA A 144 40.82 23.97 27.69
CA ALA A 144 41.01 22.57 27.29
C ALA A 144 39.82 21.69 27.72
N LEU A 145 39.29 21.89 28.93
CA LEU A 145 38.13 21.16 29.43
C LEU A 145 36.86 21.49 28.64
N LEU A 146 36.65 22.77 28.29
CA LEU A 146 35.55 23.22 27.42
C LEU A 146 35.65 22.64 26.01
N GLY A 147 36.85 22.58 25.43
CA GLY A 147 37.09 21.96 24.13
C GLY A 147 36.77 20.46 24.13
N ILE A 148 37.18 19.75 25.19
CA ILE A 148 36.86 18.33 25.35
C ILE A 148 35.36 18.11 25.51
N ALA A 149 34.67 18.94 26.29
CA ALA A 149 33.22 18.88 26.46
C ALA A 149 32.46 19.13 25.14
N ALA A 150 32.95 20.04 24.29
CA ALA A 150 32.36 20.31 22.98
C ALA A 150 32.52 19.14 21.98
N ILE A 151 33.63 18.41 22.05
CA ILE A 151 33.86 17.21 21.22
C ILE A 151 33.01 16.03 21.71
N LEU A 152 32.70 15.99 23.01
CA LEU A 152 31.85 14.98 23.64
C LEU A 152 30.35 15.28 23.52
N ILE A 153 29.93 16.29 22.75
CA ILE A 153 28.51 16.52 22.47
C ILE A 153 27.99 15.30 21.67
N PRO A 154 27.06 14.51 22.23
CA PRO A 154 26.53 13.36 21.53
C PRO A 154 25.73 13.86 20.32
N SER A 155 26.18 13.51 19.12
CA SER A 155 25.38 13.69 17.90
C SER A 155 24.58 12.42 17.65
N ALA A 156 23.28 12.58 17.45
CA ALA A 156 22.36 11.50 17.12
C ALA A 156 21.81 11.73 15.72
N THR A 157 22.25 10.93 14.76
CA THR A 157 21.62 10.84 13.43
C THR A 157 20.42 9.92 13.51
N VAL A 158 19.21 10.49 13.46
CA VAL A 158 17.96 9.74 13.36
C VAL A 158 17.75 9.35 11.89
N ARG A 159 17.88 8.07 11.57
CA ARG A 159 17.60 7.53 10.23
C ARG A 159 16.20 6.93 10.26
N LEU A 160 15.24 7.60 9.62
CA LEU A 160 13.88 7.10 9.47
C LEU A 160 13.81 6.25 8.20
N GLU A 161 13.58 4.95 8.34
CA GLU A 161 13.29 4.05 7.23
C GLU A 161 11.77 3.84 7.17
N PRO A 162 11.06 4.38 6.17
CA PRO A 162 9.63 4.15 6.03
C PRO A 162 9.37 2.70 5.64
N VAL A 163 8.56 1.99 6.43
CA VAL A 163 8.12 0.62 6.12
C VAL A 163 6.76 0.70 5.44
N ALA A 164 6.73 0.41 4.14
CA ALA A 164 5.47 0.28 3.41
C ALA A 164 4.82 -1.08 3.73
N ARG A 165 3.51 -1.06 4.00
CA ARG A 165 2.70 -2.29 4.15
C ARG A 165 1.65 -2.32 3.05
N THR A 166 1.48 -3.48 2.43
CA THR A 166 0.40 -3.72 1.50
C THR A 166 -0.91 -3.87 2.28
N VAL A 167 -1.86 -2.98 2.01
CA VAL A 167 -3.21 -3.04 2.56
C VAL A 167 -4.16 -3.38 1.41
N SER A 168 -5.03 -4.36 1.62
CA SER A 168 -6.05 -4.74 0.66
C SER A 168 -7.43 -4.76 1.29
N GLY A 169 -8.44 -4.55 0.46
CA GLY A 169 -9.84 -4.59 0.87
C GLY A 169 -10.74 -4.70 -0.35
N SER A 170 -11.93 -5.25 -0.15
CA SER A 170 -13.01 -5.23 -1.13
C SER A 170 -14.05 -4.21 -0.69
N LEU A 171 -14.54 -3.43 -1.64
CA LEU A 171 -15.58 -2.45 -1.42
C LEU A 171 -16.63 -2.62 -2.51
N GLU A 172 -17.88 -2.78 -2.10
CA GLU A 172 -19.01 -2.72 -3.02
C GLU A 172 -19.35 -1.25 -3.24
N VAL A 173 -19.29 -0.81 -4.49
CA VAL A 173 -19.55 0.57 -4.88
C VAL A 173 -20.80 0.60 -5.74
N THR A 174 -21.71 1.52 -5.45
CA THR A 174 -22.91 1.74 -6.25
C THR A 174 -22.70 2.93 -7.17
N ALA A 175 -22.78 2.71 -8.49
CA ALA A 175 -22.75 3.80 -9.47
C ALA A 175 -24.18 4.29 -9.74
N HIS A 176 -24.46 5.56 -9.48
CA HIS A 176 -25.83 6.09 -9.58
C HIS A 176 -25.90 7.38 -10.43
N PRO A 177 -26.76 7.44 -11.48
CA PRO A 177 -26.78 8.59 -12.40
C PRO A 177 -27.29 9.91 -11.80
N GLU A 178 -28.08 9.84 -10.73
CA GLU A 178 -28.66 11.02 -10.09
C GLU A 178 -27.69 11.78 -9.18
N TYR A 179 -26.60 11.12 -8.76
CA TYR A 179 -25.58 11.74 -7.90
C TYR A 179 -24.55 12.46 -8.78
N ARG A 180 -24.17 13.67 -8.37
CA ARG A 180 -23.15 14.48 -9.06
C ARG A 180 -21.78 14.43 -8.40
N ASP A 181 -21.75 14.11 -7.11
CA ASP A 181 -20.56 14.05 -6.28
C ASP A 181 -20.48 12.68 -5.59
N ILE A 182 -19.29 12.32 -5.12
CA ILE A 182 -19.04 11.07 -4.40
C ILE A 182 -19.69 11.13 -3.01
N ASP A 183 -20.51 10.13 -2.68
CA ASP A 183 -20.97 9.90 -1.30
C ASP A 183 -20.09 8.84 -0.64
N TYR A 184 -19.15 9.31 0.18
CA TYR A 184 -18.23 8.45 0.93
C TYR A 184 -18.92 7.64 2.03
N GLY A 185 -20.09 8.05 2.52
CA GLY A 185 -20.82 7.36 3.58
C GLY A 185 -21.60 6.15 3.06
N GLN A 186 -22.19 6.27 1.87
CA GLN A 186 -22.95 5.19 1.22
C GLN A 186 -22.15 4.45 0.13
N ALA A 187 -20.90 4.84 -0.11
CA ALA A 187 -20.06 4.32 -1.20
C ALA A 187 -20.74 4.45 -2.59
N ILE A 188 -21.28 5.64 -2.87
CA ILE A 188 -21.94 5.95 -4.15
C ILE A 188 -21.01 6.83 -4.99
N VAL A 189 -20.82 6.45 -6.25
CA VAL A 189 -20.11 7.26 -7.26
C VAL A 189 -21.08 7.84 -8.28
N PRO A 190 -20.84 9.07 -8.76
CA PRO A 190 -21.63 9.64 -9.84
C PRO A 190 -21.45 8.81 -11.10
N ALA A 191 -22.54 8.62 -11.83
CA ALA A 191 -22.55 7.89 -13.08
C ALA A 191 -23.25 8.70 -14.18
N ARG A 192 -23.01 8.36 -15.43
CA ARG A 192 -23.63 9.02 -16.58
C ARG A 192 -24.24 7.97 -17.49
N VAL A 193 -25.53 8.12 -17.79
CA VAL A 193 -26.16 7.24 -18.77
C VAL A 193 -25.77 7.71 -20.17
N VAL A 194 -25.13 6.81 -20.91
CA VAL A 194 -24.83 6.97 -22.34
C VAL A 194 -25.74 6.06 -23.13
N GLN A 195 -26.22 6.53 -24.27
CA GLN A 195 -27.10 5.74 -25.11
C GLN A 195 -26.82 5.99 -26.58
N VAL A 196 -26.83 4.92 -27.34
CA VAL A 196 -26.66 4.95 -28.80
C VAL A 196 -27.81 4.20 -29.42
N ILE A 197 -28.34 4.74 -30.51
CA ILE A 197 -29.37 4.10 -31.31
C ILE A 197 -28.70 3.58 -32.57
N ILE A 198 -28.72 2.27 -32.74
CA ILE A 198 -28.14 1.60 -33.91
C ILE A 198 -29.23 0.82 -34.65
N SER A 199 -29.12 0.81 -35.98
CA SER A 199 -29.96 0.01 -36.85
C SER A 199 -29.10 -0.92 -37.70
N GLY A 200 -29.58 -2.13 -37.94
CA GLY A 200 -28.90 -3.06 -38.83
C GLY A 200 -29.86 -4.04 -39.47
N ARG A 201 -29.39 -4.64 -40.57
CA ARG A 201 -30.10 -5.63 -41.36
C ARG A 201 -29.35 -6.95 -41.34
N GLY A 202 -30.06 -8.06 -41.27
CA GLY A 202 -29.50 -9.40 -41.31
C GLY A 202 -30.39 -10.35 -42.06
N GLU A 203 -29.78 -11.44 -42.52
CA GLU A 203 -30.44 -12.43 -43.35
C GLU A 203 -29.96 -13.83 -42.95
N THR A 204 -30.86 -14.81 -42.96
CA THR A 204 -30.55 -16.22 -42.65
C THR A 204 -31.27 -17.13 -43.65
N PRO A 205 -30.65 -18.24 -44.10
CA PRO A 205 -31.32 -19.18 -45.00
C PRO A 205 -32.52 -19.85 -44.32
N ALA A 206 -33.63 -20.00 -45.05
CA ALA A 206 -34.83 -20.65 -44.54
C ALA A 206 -34.61 -22.17 -44.44
N THR A 207 -34.81 -22.73 -43.24
CA THR A 207 -34.61 -24.15 -42.96
C THR A 207 -35.90 -24.96 -43.05
N GLY A 208 -37.04 -24.31 -42.84
CA GLY A 208 -38.35 -24.93 -42.96
C GLY A 208 -38.60 -25.48 -44.36
N ARG A 209 -39.37 -26.56 -44.45
CA ARG A 209 -39.73 -27.21 -45.73
C ARG A 209 -41.23 -27.51 -45.74
N ILE A 210 -41.88 -27.17 -46.84
CA ILE A 210 -43.26 -27.58 -47.12
C ILE A 210 -43.36 -28.25 -48.48
N ASP A 211 -44.26 -29.23 -48.58
CA ASP A 211 -44.63 -29.86 -49.85
C ASP A 211 -45.73 -29.04 -50.51
N VAL A 212 -45.44 -28.48 -51.69
CA VAL A 212 -46.43 -27.79 -52.53
C VAL A 212 -46.70 -28.60 -53.80
N PRO A 213 -47.95 -28.65 -54.28
CA PRO A 213 -48.26 -29.20 -55.59
C PRO A 213 -47.50 -28.49 -56.71
N ASP A 214 -46.89 -29.24 -57.64
CA ASP A 214 -46.03 -28.69 -58.70
C ASP A 214 -46.38 -29.27 -60.08
N GLY A 215 -46.15 -30.57 -60.28
CA GLY A 215 -46.41 -31.22 -61.56
C GLY A 215 -47.90 -31.33 -61.87
N HIS A 216 -48.29 -31.03 -63.11
CA HIS A 216 -49.63 -31.35 -63.62
C HIS A 216 -49.65 -32.76 -64.19
N ALA A 217 -50.67 -33.53 -63.82
CA ALA A 217 -50.86 -34.85 -64.41
C ALA A 217 -51.31 -34.73 -65.87
N THR A 218 -50.75 -35.58 -66.71
CA THR A 218 -51.04 -35.68 -68.14
C THR A 218 -51.46 -37.08 -68.49
N GLY A 219 -52.23 -37.23 -69.55
CA GLY A 219 -52.63 -38.52 -70.09
C GLY A 219 -53.42 -38.36 -71.36
N GLU A 220 -54.06 -39.44 -71.80
CA GLU A 220 -54.94 -39.43 -72.96
C GLU A 220 -56.35 -39.85 -72.57
N VAL A 221 -57.33 -39.29 -73.26
CA VAL A 221 -58.72 -39.74 -73.19
C VAL A 221 -59.22 -40.10 -74.58
N VAL A 222 -60.09 -41.08 -74.63
CA VAL A 222 -60.83 -41.50 -75.80
C VAL A 222 -62.18 -40.80 -75.76
N LEU A 223 -62.43 -39.96 -76.76
CA LEU A 223 -63.71 -39.32 -77.00
C LEU A 223 -64.52 -40.19 -77.95
N VAL A 224 -65.81 -40.36 -77.66
CA VAL A 224 -66.73 -41.22 -78.43
C VAL A 224 -67.96 -40.43 -78.85
N ASN A 225 -68.23 -40.38 -80.15
CA ASN A 225 -69.37 -39.67 -80.72
C ASN A 225 -70.70 -40.39 -80.38
N LYS A 226 -71.67 -39.63 -79.85
CA LYS A 226 -73.05 -40.11 -79.58
C LYS A 226 -74.01 -39.84 -80.72
N THR A 227 -73.56 -39.14 -81.76
CA THR A 227 -74.38 -38.69 -82.88
C THR A 227 -73.93 -39.35 -84.19
N THR A 228 -74.72 -39.17 -85.24
CA THR A 228 -74.38 -39.57 -86.62
C THR A 228 -73.79 -38.42 -87.43
N GLU A 229 -73.57 -37.25 -86.82
CA GLU A 229 -72.98 -36.06 -87.43
C GLU A 229 -71.55 -35.85 -86.94
N ALA A 230 -70.75 -35.09 -87.68
CA ALA A 230 -69.38 -34.78 -87.27
C ALA A 230 -69.41 -33.82 -86.09
N VAL A 231 -68.64 -34.12 -85.03
CA VAL A 231 -68.59 -33.29 -83.81
C VAL A 231 -67.18 -32.79 -83.61
N ILE A 232 -67.01 -31.48 -83.54
CA ILE A 232 -65.72 -30.84 -83.23
C ILE A 232 -65.66 -30.61 -81.73
N VAL A 233 -64.66 -31.19 -81.07
CA VAL A 233 -64.34 -30.95 -79.67
C VAL A 233 -63.18 -29.94 -79.62
N PRO A 234 -63.41 -28.70 -79.17
CA PRO A 234 -62.36 -27.71 -79.13
C PRO A 234 -61.33 -28.02 -78.03
N LYS A 235 -60.12 -27.52 -78.22
CA LYS A 235 -59.07 -27.43 -77.22
C LYS A 235 -59.61 -26.67 -76.00
N GLY A 236 -59.21 -27.13 -74.81
CA GLY A 236 -59.68 -26.56 -73.56
C GLY A 236 -61.05 -27.06 -73.12
N THR A 237 -61.63 -28.04 -73.83
CA THR A 237 -62.83 -28.74 -73.34
C THR A 237 -62.50 -29.42 -72.02
N VAL A 238 -63.33 -29.18 -70.99
CA VAL A 238 -63.11 -29.72 -69.66
C VAL A 238 -63.74 -31.11 -69.56
N VAL A 239 -62.93 -32.07 -69.10
CA VAL A 239 -63.38 -33.43 -68.75
C VAL A 239 -63.01 -33.69 -67.31
N ARG A 240 -63.81 -34.50 -66.61
CA ARG A 240 -63.60 -34.76 -65.19
C ARG A 240 -63.91 -36.19 -64.79
N THR A 241 -63.45 -36.53 -63.61
CA THR A 241 -63.85 -37.76 -62.93
C THR A 241 -65.33 -37.70 -62.51
N GLY A 242 -66.05 -38.80 -62.74
CA GLY A 242 -67.46 -38.94 -62.34
C GLY A 242 -67.65 -39.66 -61.00
N SER A 243 -66.61 -40.34 -60.51
CA SER A 243 -66.60 -41.02 -59.22
C SER A 243 -65.36 -40.63 -58.41
N GLY A 244 -65.52 -40.57 -57.07
CA GLY A 244 -64.43 -40.20 -56.15
C GLY A 244 -64.20 -38.70 -56.05
N VAL A 245 -62.92 -38.29 -56.00
CA VAL A 245 -62.51 -36.89 -55.95
C VAL A 245 -62.77 -36.25 -57.32
N ASN A 246 -63.40 -35.08 -57.34
CA ASN A 246 -63.70 -34.35 -58.57
C ASN A 246 -62.43 -33.67 -59.11
N VAL A 247 -61.79 -34.31 -60.09
CA VAL A 247 -60.57 -33.83 -60.72
C VAL A 247 -60.88 -33.41 -62.15
N ARG A 248 -60.54 -32.17 -62.51
CA ARG A 248 -60.78 -31.60 -63.83
C ARG A 248 -59.53 -31.65 -64.69
N PHE A 249 -59.72 -31.90 -65.97
CA PHE A 249 -58.69 -31.92 -67.00
C PHE A 249 -59.17 -31.13 -68.21
N TYR A 250 -58.24 -30.57 -68.98
CA TYR A 250 -58.54 -29.87 -70.23
C TYR A 250 -57.87 -30.56 -71.42
N THR A 251 -58.57 -30.59 -72.57
CA THR A 251 -58.02 -31.13 -73.82
C THR A 251 -56.91 -30.21 -74.36
N VAL A 252 -55.83 -30.82 -74.87
CA VAL A 252 -54.65 -30.06 -75.35
C VAL A 252 -54.75 -29.61 -76.81
N ALA A 253 -55.66 -30.23 -77.58
CA ALA A 253 -55.84 -29.99 -79.01
C ALA A 253 -57.32 -30.09 -79.40
N ASP A 254 -57.66 -29.49 -80.54
CA ASP A 254 -58.94 -29.66 -81.21
C ASP A 254 -59.00 -31.07 -81.81
N VAL A 255 -60.15 -31.74 -81.67
CA VAL A 255 -60.37 -33.08 -82.22
C VAL A 255 -61.72 -33.15 -82.93
N GLU A 256 -61.69 -33.59 -84.18
CA GLU A 256 -62.88 -33.86 -84.97
C GLU A 256 -63.26 -35.34 -84.86
N LEU A 257 -64.48 -35.61 -84.41
CA LEU A 257 -65.06 -36.93 -84.37
C LEU A 257 -65.84 -37.21 -85.67
N PRO A 258 -65.57 -38.32 -86.38
CA PRO A 258 -66.27 -38.66 -87.61
C PRO A 258 -67.79 -38.76 -87.44
N PRO A 259 -68.58 -38.54 -88.52
CA PRO A 259 -70.04 -38.64 -88.53
C PRO A 259 -70.51 -40.10 -88.51
N ALA A 260 -70.20 -40.82 -87.45
CA ALA A 260 -70.63 -42.19 -87.22
C ALA A 260 -70.83 -42.45 -85.73
N LEU A 261 -71.89 -43.20 -85.41
CA LEU A 261 -72.19 -43.58 -84.04
C LEU A 261 -71.04 -44.43 -83.49
N TYR A 262 -70.58 -44.12 -82.27
CA TYR A 262 -69.42 -44.75 -81.63
C TYR A 262 -68.06 -44.54 -82.33
N ALA A 263 -67.98 -43.63 -83.31
CA ALA A 263 -66.69 -43.17 -83.80
C ALA A 263 -65.88 -42.56 -82.64
N SER A 264 -64.59 -42.86 -82.59
CA SER A 264 -63.74 -42.42 -81.50
C SER A 264 -62.45 -41.78 -81.98
N ALA A 265 -61.95 -40.86 -81.17
CA ALA A 265 -60.66 -40.21 -81.38
C ALA A 265 -59.96 -40.00 -80.03
N ARG A 266 -58.63 -40.04 -80.04
CA ARG A 266 -57.80 -39.81 -78.85
C ARG A 266 -57.42 -38.34 -78.77
N VAL A 267 -57.41 -37.80 -77.56
CA VAL A 267 -56.89 -36.46 -77.27
C VAL A 267 -56.10 -36.48 -75.98
N GLY A 268 -54.98 -35.76 -75.98
CA GLY A 268 -54.22 -35.51 -74.76
C GLY A 268 -55.00 -34.63 -73.79
N VAL A 269 -54.84 -34.88 -72.50
CA VAL A 269 -55.42 -34.10 -71.42
C VAL A 269 -54.37 -33.71 -70.39
N ILE A 270 -54.56 -32.55 -69.77
CA ILE A 270 -53.73 -32.07 -68.66
C ILE A 270 -54.64 -31.69 -67.50
N ALA A 271 -54.26 -32.07 -66.28
CA ALA A 271 -54.98 -31.75 -65.06
C ALA A 271 -55.02 -30.24 -64.82
N PHE A 272 -56.18 -29.74 -64.40
CA PHE A 272 -56.37 -28.32 -64.09
C PHE A 272 -55.54 -27.90 -62.86
N GLU A 273 -55.60 -28.70 -61.81
CA GLU A 273 -54.85 -28.46 -60.58
C GLU A 273 -53.53 -29.27 -60.61
N PRO A 274 -52.39 -28.66 -60.21
CA PRO A 274 -51.15 -29.40 -60.02
C PRO A 274 -51.27 -30.34 -58.81
N GLY A 275 -50.42 -31.36 -58.78
CA GLY A 275 -50.31 -32.28 -57.65
C GLY A 275 -50.76 -33.70 -57.94
N PRO A 276 -50.56 -34.61 -56.96
CA PRO A 276 -50.81 -36.05 -57.13
C PRO A 276 -52.29 -36.37 -57.30
N VAL A 277 -53.19 -35.46 -56.91
CA VAL A 277 -54.64 -35.56 -57.12
C VAL A 277 -54.98 -35.72 -58.62
N GLY A 278 -54.18 -35.12 -59.50
CA GLY A 278 -54.31 -35.27 -60.95
C GLY A 278 -54.02 -36.68 -61.48
N ASN A 279 -53.36 -37.55 -60.71
CA ASN A 279 -53.00 -38.91 -61.13
C ASN A 279 -54.16 -39.87 -60.85
N VAL A 280 -55.03 -40.04 -61.84
CA VAL A 280 -56.24 -40.85 -61.72
C VAL A 280 -56.05 -42.20 -62.43
N GLN A 281 -56.75 -43.22 -61.92
CA GLN A 281 -56.72 -44.57 -62.48
C GLN A 281 -57.43 -44.65 -63.83
N PRO A 282 -57.24 -45.71 -64.64
CA PRO A 282 -58.05 -45.96 -65.82
C PRO A 282 -59.56 -45.93 -65.51
N LEU A 283 -60.35 -45.51 -66.49
CA LEU A 283 -61.82 -45.51 -66.49
C LEU A 283 -62.47 -44.62 -65.42
N THR A 284 -61.74 -43.62 -64.92
CA THR A 284 -62.26 -42.67 -63.92
C THR A 284 -62.72 -41.36 -64.55
N ILE A 285 -62.06 -40.88 -65.60
CA ILE A 285 -62.45 -39.70 -66.37
C ILE A 285 -63.59 -40.11 -67.31
N ASN A 286 -64.82 -39.79 -66.94
CA ASN A 286 -66.01 -40.27 -67.67
C ASN A 286 -67.09 -39.19 -67.84
N VAL A 287 -66.86 -37.96 -67.39
CA VAL A 287 -67.80 -36.85 -67.56
C VAL A 287 -67.15 -35.75 -68.38
N VAL A 288 -67.88 -35.25 -69.38
CA VAL A 288 -67.51 -34.07 -70.17
C VAL A 288 -68.32 -32.88 -69.63
N GLU A 289 -67.69 -31.72 -69.49
CA GLU A 289 -68.35 -30.47 -69.15
C GLU A 289 -68.45 -29.55 -70.37
N GLY A 290 -69.44 -28.65 -70.36
CA GLY A 290 -69.64 -27.65 -71.42
C GLY A 290 -70.55 -28.11 -72.56
N PRO A 291 -70.55 -27.39 -73.71
CA PRO A 291 -71.55 -27.52 -74.76
C PRO A 291 -71.54 -28.88 -75.48
N VAL A 292 -70.39 -29.56 -75.49
CA VAL A 292 -70.21 -30.87 -76.15
C VAL A 292 -70.60 -32.07 -75.26
N ALA A 293 -71.00 -31.85 -74.00
CA ALA A 293 -71.26 -32.91 -73.03
C ALA A 293 -72.38 -33.89 -73.45
N HIS A 294 -73.40 -33.38 -74.15
CA HIS A 294 -74.51 -34.20 -74.67
C HIS A 294 -74.16 -34.93 -75.97
N LEU A 295 -73.12 -34.48 -76.68
CA LEU A 295 -72.72 -34.98 -78.00
C LEU A 295 -71.65 -36.06 -77.93
N VAL A 296 -70.83 -36.05 -76.86
CA VAL A 296 -69.63 -36.89 -76.74
C VAL A 296 -69.62 -37.62 -75.39
N ASN A 297 -69.08 -38.84 -75.38
CA ASN A 297 -68.65 -39.54 -74.18
C ASN A 297 -67.13 -39.48 -74.08
N VAL A 298 -66.61 -39.46 -72.85
CA VAL A 298 -65.17 -39.54 -72.59
C VAL A 298 -64.88 -40.77 -71.74
N LEU A 299 -63.74 -41.41 -71.99
CA LEU A 299 -63.14 -42.39 -71.09
C LEU A 299 -61.63 -42.29 -71.16
N ASN A 300 -60.91 -42.49 -70.06
CA ASN A 300 -59.47 -42.71 -70.09
C ASN A 300 -59.19 -44.22 -70.01
N ASP A 301 -58.52 -44.81 -71.01
CA ASP A 301 -58.14 -46.22 -70.99
C ASP A 301 -56.80 -46.45 -70.27
N GLN A 302 -55.98 -45.41 -70.18
CA GLN A 302 -54.72 -45.37 -69.44
C GLN A 302 -54.82 -44.43 -68.21
N PRO A 303 -54.02 -44.64 -67.15
CA PRO A 303 -53.96 -43.71 -66.04
C PRO A 303 -53.33 -42.38 -66.46
N THR A 304 -53.70 -41.29 -65.79
CA THR A 304 -52.95 -40.03 -65.89
C THR A 304 -51.76 -40.06 -64.92
N ARG A 305 -50.65 -39.45 -65.33
CA ARG A 305 -49.38 -39.42 -64.56
C ARG A 305 -48.69 -38.08 -64.68
N GLY A 306 -47.80 -37.76 -63.76
CA GLY A 306 -47.01 -36.53 -63.76
C GLY A 306 -47.44 -35.51 -62.72
N GLY A 307 -48.55 -35.77 -62.00
CA GLY A 307 -48.92 -35.03 -60.80
C GLY A 307 -47.89 -35.27 -59.69
N SER A 308 -47.17 -34.23 -59.26
CA SER A 308 -46.08 -34.35 -58.27
C SER A 308 -46.15 -33.28 -57.19
N MET A 309 -45.47 -33.54 -56.08
CA MET A 309 -45.21 -32.55 -55.03
C MET A 309 -43.76 -32.08 -55.16
N LYS A 310 -43.51 -30.81 -54.87
CA LYS A 310 -42.18 -30.22 -54.78
C LYS A 310 -41.95 -29.68 -53.37
N ARG A 311 -40.81 -30.03 -52.78
CA ARG A 311 -40.36 -29.44 -51.52
C ARG A 311 -39.76 -28.07 -51.77
N VAL A 312 -40.37 -27.05 -51.19
CA VAL A 312 -39.85 -25.67 -51.23
C VAL A 312 -39.40 -25.24 -49.85
N ALA A 313 -38.47 -24.29 -49.80
CA ALA A 313 -38.04 -23.67 -48.54
C ALA A 313 -39.14 -22.73 -48.02
N THR A 314 -39.31 -22.72 -46.71
CA THR A 314 -40.28 -21.90 -45.99
C THR A 314 -39.66 -21.38 -44.70
N VAL A 315 -40.07 -20.20 -44.28
CA VAL A 315 -39.56 -19.58 -43.04
C VAL A 315 -40.04 -20.38 -41.84
N ALA A 316 -39.11 -20.96 -41.06
CA ALA A 316 -39.41 -21.63 -39.80
C ALA A 316 -39.34 -20.65 -38.61
N SER A 317 -40.04 -20.96 -37.52
CA SER A 317 -39.96 -20.17 -36.28
C SER A 317 -38.55 -20.14 -35.71
N GLU A 318 -37.82 -21.25 -35.82
CA GLU A 318 -36.42 -21.34 -35.38
C GLU A 318 -35.50 -20.38 -36.15
N ASP A 319 -35.79 -20.12 -37.44
CA ASP A 319 -34.99 -19.20 -38.25
C ASP A 319 -35.20 -17.75 -37.78
N VAL A 320 -36.43 -17.40 -37.40
CA VAL A 320 -36.79 -16.09 -36.83
C VAL A 320 -36.06 -15.86 -35.50
N ASP A 321 -36.11 -16.84 -34.60
CA ASP A 321 -35.48 -16.72 -33.28
C ASP A 321 -33.95 -16.65 -33.39
N LYS A 322 -33.34 -17.47 -34.26
CA LYS A 322 -31.90 -17.43 -34.54
C LYS A 322 -31.48 -16.07 -35.11
N LEU A 323 -32.16 -15.60 -36.15
CA LEU A 323 -31.84 -14.31 -36.79
C LEU A 323 -31.98 -13.15 -35.82
N ARG A 324 -33.04 -13.16 -34.98
CA ARG A 324 -33.24 -12.14 -33.94
C ARG A 324 -32.09 -12.13 -32.94
N ALA A 325 -31.73 -13.30 -32.39
CA ALA A 325 -30.67 -13.41 -31.39
C ALA A 325 -29.29 -13.02 -31.94
N GLU A 326 -28.95 -13.48 -33.14
CA GLU A 326 -27.69 -13.12 -33.81
C GLU A 326 -27.59 -11.61 -34.06
N LEU A 327 -28.68 -11.00 -34.52
CA LEU A 327 -28.69 -9.59 -34.85
C LEU A 327 -28.65 -8.69 -33.61
N ILE A 328 -29.33 -9.06 -32.52
CA ILE A 328 -29.20 -8.38 -31.21
C ILE A 328 -27.74 -8.45 -30.74
N GLY A 329 -27.13 -9.63 -30.74
CA GLY A 329 -25.74 -9.80 -30.30
C GLY A 329 -24.76 -8.96 -31.11
N ARG A 330 -24.91 -8.93 -32.44
CA ARG A 330 -24.09 -8.11 -33.33
C ARG A 330 -24.29 -6.60 -33.08
N LEU A 331 -25.54 -6.15 -33.04
CA LEU A 331 -25.86 -4.73 -32.80
C LEU A 331 -25.40 -4.27 -31.41
N GLN A 332 -25.45 -5.13 -30.40
CA GLN A 332 -24.94 -4.82 -29.07
C GLN A 332 -23.41 -4.62 -29.08
N GLN A 333 -22.66 -5.47 -29.78
CA GLN A 333 -21.20 -5.33 -29.92
C GLN A 333 -20.82 -4.05 -30.66
N GLU A 334 -21.51 -3.75 -31.77
CA GLU A 334 -21.31 -2.53 -32.55
C GLU A 334 -21.65 -1.27 -31.73
N ALA A 335 -22.78 -1.30 -31.01
CA ALA A 335 -23.18 -0.21 -30.14
C ALA A 335 -22.21 0.00 -28.98
N TYR A 336 -21.67 -1.07 -28.38
CA TYR A 336 -20.64 -0.97 -27.34
C TYR A 336 -19.40 -0.24 -27.85
N ALA A 337 -18.93 -0.56 -29.06
CA ALA A 337 -17.80 0.15 -29.67
C ALA A 337 -18.09 1.64 -29.89
N GLN A 338 -19.32 2.00 -30.28
CA GLN A 338 -19.73 3.40 -30.40
C GLN A 338 -19.85 4.10 -29.04
N LEU A 339 -20.40 3.43 -28.03
CA LEU A 339 -20.49 3.94 -26.67
C LEU A 339 -19.11 4.24 -26.07
N VAL A 340 -18.12 3.37 -26.30
CA VAL A 340 -16.73 3.60 -25.88
C VAL A 340 -16.14 4.84 -26.55
N GLY A 341 -16.53 5.14 -27.79
CA GLY A 341 -16.14 6.36 -28.49
C GLY A 341 -16.75 7.64 -27.90
N GLU A 342 -17.86 7.55 -27.17
CA GLU A 342 -18.53 8.68 -26.49
C GLU A 342 -18.07 8.90 -25.04
N LEU A 343 -17.13 8.09 -24.55
CA LEU A 343 -16.60 8.21 -23.19
C LEU A 343 -15.66 9.40 -23.05
N GLN A 344 -15.73 10.05 -21.88
CA GLN A 344 -14.78 11.06 -21.49
C GLN A 344 -13.48 10.42 -20.98
N ALA A 345 -12.40 11.20 -20.92
CA ALA A 345 -11.10 10.70 -20.48
C ALA A 345 -11.15 10.22 -19.02
N GLY A 346 -10.95 8.91 -18.82
CA GLY A 346 -11.00 8.26 -17.50
C GLY A 346 -12.34 7.59 -17.18
N GLU A 347 -13.36 7.74 -18.02
CA GLU A 347 -14.60 6.98 -17.89
C GLU A 347 -14.47 5.58 -18.49
N PHE A 348 -15.20 4.62 -17.92
CA PHE A 348 -15.41 3.30 -18.51
C PHE A 348 -16.86 2.86 -18.31
N ILE A 349 -17.30 1.88 -19.11
CA ILE A 349 -18.63 1.29 -19.01
C ILE A 349 -18.47 -0.15 -18.51
N PRO A 350 -18.96 -0.50 -17.32
CA PRO A 350 -19.05 -1.89 -16.91
C PRO A 350 -19.86 -2.70 -17.94
N PRO A 351 -19.35 -3.83 -18.48
CA PRO A 351 -20.08 -4.61 -19.48
C PRO A 351 -21.46 -5.06 -19.02
N GLU A 352 -21.61 -5.33 -17.72
CA GLU A 352 -22.87 -5.74 -17.08
C GLU A 352 -23.90 -4.60 -16.99
N SER A 353 -23.47 -3.34 -17.14
CA SER A 353 -24.36 -2.17 -17.16
C SER A 353 -24.97 -1.88 -18.54
N VAL A 354 -24.54 -2.63 -19.56
CA VAL A 354 -24.99 -2.45 -20.95
C VAL A 354 -26.29 -3.21 -21.15
N ASP A 355 -27.38 -2.46 -21.36
CA ASP A 355 -28.70 -2.98 -21.67
C ASP A 355 -29.08 -2.64 -23.11
N ALA A 356 -29.59 -3.63 -23.85
CA ALA A 356 -29.99 -3.49 -25.23
C ALA A 356 -31.49 -3.70 -25.36
N GLN A 357 -32.22 -2.64 -25.75
CA GLN A 357 -33.67 -2.68 -25.91
C GLN A 357 -34.04 -2.53 -27.38
N VAL A 358 -34.83 -3.48 -27.89
CA VAL A 358 -35.34 -3.44 -29.27
C VAL A 358 -36.40 -2.35 -29.36
N MET A 359 -36.15 -1.33 -30.20
CA MET A 359 -37.11 -0.26 -30.46
C MET A 359 -38.09 -0.65 -31.57
N ALA A 360 -37.59 -1.28 -32.61
CA ALA A 360 -38.37 -1.73 -33.75
C ALA A 360 -37.70 -2.93 -34.40
N GLU A 361 -38.52 -3.86 -34.90
CA GLU A 361 -38.10 -4.97 -35.74
C GLU A 361 -39.09 -5.09 -36.90
N HIS A 362 -38.56 -5.37 -38.09
CA HIS A 362 -39.34 -5.57 -39.29
C HIS A 362 -38.79 -6.77 -40.05
N PHE A 363 -39.66 -7.74 -40.35
CA PHE A 363 -39.33 -8.88 -41.17
C PHE A 363 -39.88 -8.67 -42.57
N ASP A 364 -39.08 -8.97 -43.59
CA ASP A 364 -39.53 -8.90 -44.97
C ASP A 364 -40.42 -10.11 -45.34
N GLN A 365 -40.34 -11.20 -44.57
CA GLN A 365 -41.13 -12.43 -44.75
C GLN A 365 -41.88 -12.81 -43.47
N VAL A 366 -42.99 -13.52 -43.65
CA VAL A 366 -43.84 -14.05 -42.55
C VAL A 366 -43.54 -15.53 -42.32
N LEU A 367 -43.89 -16.04 -41.14
CA LEU A 367 -43.84 -17.48 -40.83
C LEU A 367 -44.57 -18.31 -41.90
N GLU A 368 -43.99 -19.46 -42.23
CA GLU A 368 -44.47 -20.41 -43.25
C GLU A 368 -44.52 -19.86 -44.69
N GLN A 369 -44.11 -18.61 -44.91
CA GLN A 369 -44.00 -18.06 -46.26
C GLN A 369 -42.92 -18.80 -47.06
N GLN A 370 -43.23 -19.12 -48.31
CA GLN A 370 -42.27 -19.68 -49.26
C GLN A 370 -41.20 -18.65 -49.59
N SER A 371 -39.98 -18.87 -49.09
CA SER A 371 -38.80 -18.06 -49.34
C SER A 371 -37.56 -18.90 -49.05
N ASP A 372 -36.48 -18.65 -49.80
CA ASP A 372 -35.18 -19.29 -49.55
C ASP A 372 -34.40 -18.59 -48.43
N VAL A 373 -34.74 -17.33 -48.13
CA VAL A 373 -34.06 -16.48 -47.15
C VAL A 373 -35.08 -15.74 -46.31
N LEU A 374 -34.80 -15.61 -45.01
CA LEU A 374 -35.47 -14.71 -44.09
C LEU A 374 -34.58 -13.50 -43.85
N SER A 375 -35.12 -12.30 -44.07
CA SER A 375 -34.43 -11.03 -43.85
C SER A 375 -35.19 -10.17 -42.83
N MET A 376 -34.41 -9.45 -42.01
CA MET A 376 -34.92 -8.61 -40.93
C MET A 376 -34.11 -7.32 -40.82
N GLU A 377 -34.81 -6.20 -40.61
CA GLU A 377 -34.24 -4.95 -40.14
C GLU A 377 -34.62 -4.73 -38.67
N MET A 378 -33.65 -4.32 -37.86
CA MET A 378 -33.86 -4.05 -36.44
C MET A 378 -33.21 -2.74 -36.05
N LYS A 379 -33.89 -2.03 -35.15
CA LYS A 379 -33.40 -0.84 -34.50
C LYS A 379 -33.36 -1.08 -33.00
N VAL A 380 -32.18 -0.92 -32.41
CA VAL A 380 -31.91 -1.18 -30.99
C VAL A 380 -31.39 0.11 -30.36
N VAL A 381 -31.90 0.42 -29.16
CA VAL A 381 -31.27 1.39 -28.28
C VAL A 381 -30.43 0.64 -27.27
N VAL A 382 -29.14 0.95 -27.24
CA VAL A 382 -28.22 0.36 -26.27
C VAL A 382 -27.85 1.45 -25.28
N ARG A 383 -28.09 1.16 -24.01
CA ARG A 383 -27.81 2.05 -22.88
C ARG A 383 -26.68 1.46 -22.07
N GLY A 384 -25.73 2.30 -21.67
CA GLY A 384 -24.65 1.94 -20.76
C GLY A 384 -24.55 2.94 -19.63
N THR A 385 -24.04 2.50 -18.49
CA THR A 385 -23.72 3.39 -17.37
C THR A 385 -22.22 3.68 -17.38
N ALA A 386 -21.84 4.87 -17.81
CA ALA A 386 -20.46 5.33 -17.74
C ALA A 386 -20.11 5.75 -16.32
N VAL A 387 -18.99 5.26 -15.82
CA VAL A 387 -18.47 5.55 -14.47
C VAL A 387 -17.08 6.17 -14.60
N ASP A 388 -16.84 7.25 -13.86
CA ASP A 388 -15.53 7.89 -13.82
C ASP A 388 -14.55 7.10 -12.94
N GLY A 389 -13.46 6.62 -13.54
CA GLY A 389 -12.40 5.88 -12.85
C GLY A 389 -11.72 6.70 -11.76
N LYS A 390 -11.58 8.03 -11.94
CA LYS A 390 -10.99 8.90 -10.92
C LYS A 390 -11.84 8.97 -9.67
N SER A 391 -13.16 9.00 -9.83
CA SER A 391 -14.11 8.98 -8.72
C SER A 391 -14.04 7.67 -7.94
N LEU A 392 -13.87 6.53 -8.63
CA LEU A 392 -13.66 5.23 -8.00
C LEU A 392 -12.33 5.15 -7.24
N GLU A 393 -11.23 5.63 -7.84
CA GLU A 393 -9.92 5.71 -7.18
C GLU A 393 -9.97 6.57 -5.92
N ALA A 394 -10.62 7.74 -5.97
CA ALA A 394 -10.79 8.63 -4.83
C ALA A 394 -11.58 7.96 -3.70
N LEU A 395 -12.63 7.21 -4.05
CA LEU A 395 -13.45 6.46 -3.08
C LEU A 395 -12.66 5.29 -2.47
N ALA A 396 -11.94 4.53 -3.29
CA ALA A 396 -11.07 3.44 -2.82
C ALA A 396 -9.96 3.95 -1.89
N LYS A 397 -9.33 5.08 -2.23
CA LYS A 397 -8.32 5.74 -1.40
C LYS A 397 -8.89 6.10 -0.03
N HIS A 398 -10.04 6.76 0.00
CA HIS A 398 -10.70 7.13 1.25
C HIS A 398 -11.08 5.92 2.11
N PHE A 399 -11.56 4.85 1.48
CA PHE A 399 -11.90 3.61 2.18
C PHE A 399 -10.68 2.95 2.85
N LEU A 400 -9.55 2.87 2.14
CA LEU A 400 -8.32 2.28 2.68
C LEU A 400 -7.72 3.14 3.80
N GLU A 401 -7.71 4.47 3.65
CA GLU A 401 -7.26 5.40 4.70
C GLU A 401 -8.13 5.33 5.97
N SER A 402 -9.44 5.10 5.81
CA SER A 402 -10.36 4.96 6.95
C SER A 402 -10.09 3.70 7.81
N ARG A 403 -9.53 2.64 7.22
CA ARG A 403 -9.20 1.40 7.93
C ARG A 403 -7.91 1.49 8.75
N GLU A 404 -6.90 2.18 8.26
CA GLU A 404 -5.58 2.26 8.89
C GLU A 404 -5.30 3.68 9.40
N LYS A 405 -5.79 3.97 10.61
CA LYS A 405 -5.60 5.29 11.25
C LYS A 405 -4.11 5.63 11.42
N GLY A 406 -3.68 6.74 10.81
CA GLY A 406 -2.31 7.27 10.96
C GLY A 406 -1.34 6.87 9.86
N LEU A 407 -1.79 6.16 8.83
CA LEU A 407 -1.02 5.84 7.64
C LEU A 407 -1.55 6.63 6.44
N THR A 408 -0.65 6.96 5.51
CA THR A 408 -0.98 7.64 4.24
C THR A 408 -0.65 6.71 3.09
N LEU A 409 -1.53 6.66 2.09
CA LEU A 409 -1.25 5.90 0.87
C LEU A 409 -0.13 6.59 0.09
N ILE A 410 0.77 5.78 -0.46
CA ILE A 410 1.83 6.25 -1.35
C ILE A 410 1.17 6.62 -2.69
N GLU A 411 1.50 7.78 -3.25
CA GLU A 411 0.93 8.21 -4.53
C GLU A 411 1.33 7.24 -5.67
N GLY A 412 0.35 6.86 -6.51
CA GLY A 412 0.57 5.99 -7.67
C GLY A 412 0.65 4.49 -7.38
N THR A 413 0.26 4.03 -6.18
CA THR A 413 0.25 2.59 -5.82
C THR A 413 -1.15 1.95 -5.84
N LEU A 414 -2.14 2.59 -6.46
CA LEU A 414 -3.50 2.09 -6.63
C LEU A 414 -3.73 1.56 -8.05
#